data_AF-A0A8J6R3G2-F1
#
_entry.id   AF-A0A8J6R3G2-F1
#
_cell.length_a   1.000
_cell.length_b   1.000
_cell.length_c   1.000
_cell.angle_alpha   90.00
_cell.angle_beta   90.00
_cell.angle_gamma   90.00
#
_symmetry.space_group_name_H-M   'P 1'
#
loop_
_entity.id
_entity.type
_entity.pdbx_description
1 polymer ?
#
loop_
_entity_poly.entity_id
_entity_poly.type
_entity_poly.pdbx_seq_one_letter_code
_entity_poly.pdbx_strand_id
1 'polypeptide(L)'
;MKQHPLVAASLLVVTLGTAQAAQADDTNLDFSLSANQLSSPAVLHHAEQPAIAIAPPPEVADSSELSFALAPTTTTTQAQTSQPAPKAEPPAAASSIVTAAQSAPVDAASLFTGGANSLVAKAVGSAEGTRTPAGDRTSAYYGHVDPGNGVWNLGSFSYQHGARSPEEADEKQLKRLAKQTKMVRQQAAAKGMQLTLEEELNAIDLANQAPLAALDRGGYIDWLEAAHKMGLRGSEAVLWARTRSFLNPNTGQWNAPGLGNNVYSISSDQERRQQAIAKAIALHQQQFQRAETAATPPKPAKTVAAAPPPTPEEVATQIIFQDLNP
;
A
#
# COMPACT_ATOMS: atom_id res chain seq x y z
N MET A 1 -80.38 -20.29 10.63
CA MET A 1 -80.62 -20.39 12.09
C MET A 1 -79.69 -21.44 12.66
N LYS A 2 -79.06 -21.11 13.80
CA LYS A 2 -78.24 -21.97 14.68
C LYS A 2 -76.78 -22.17 14.21
N GLN A 3 -75.75 -22.08 15.04
CA GLN A 3 -75.49 -21.42 16.33
C GLN A 3 -73.97 -21.59 16.50
N HIS A 4 -73.25 -20.53 16.87
CA HIS A 4 -71.86 -20.66 17.35
C HIS A 4 -71.83 -21.37 18.72
N PRO A 5 -70.72 -22.05 19.03
CA PRO A 5 -70.09 -21.75 20.31
C PRO A 5 -68.57 -21.52 20.24
N LEU A 6 -68.18 -20.42 20.88
CA LEU A 6 -66.94 -20.18 21.63
C LEU A 6 -66.30 -21.44 22.21
N VAL A 7 -64.98 -21.62 22.06
CA VAL A 7 -64.08 -22.11 23.14
C VAL A 7 -62.63 -21.59 22.95
N ALA A 8 -62.14 -20.98 24.03
CA ALA A 8 -60.76 -20.84 24.54
C ALA A 8 -59.65 -20.18 23.71
N ALA A 9 -59.34 -18.95 24.12
CA ALA A 9 -58.01 -18.36 24.00
C ALA A 9 -57.00 -19.14 24.87
N SER A 10 -55.94 -19.67 24.25
CA SER A 10 -54.71 -20.07 24.95
C SER A 10 -53.69 -18.95 24.84
N LEU A 11 -53.33 -18.43 26.00
CA LEU A 11 -52.31 -17.43 26.24
C LEU A 11 -50.93 -18.10 26.07
N LEU A 12 -50.26 -17.87 24.94
CA LEU A 12 -48.87 -18.29 24.78
C LEU A 12 -47.97 -17.17 25.36
N VAL A 13 -47.45 -17.41 26.56
CA VAL A 13 -46.43 -16.57 27.18
C VAL A 13 -45.13 -16.75 26.42
N VAL A 14 -44.74 -15.73 25.66
CA VAL A 14 -43.41 -15.62 25.05
C VAL A 14 -42.46 -15.09 26.12
N THR A 15 -41.63 -15.96 26.69
CA THR A 15 -40.48 -15.54 27.49
C THR A 15 -39.37 -15.09 26.53
N LEU A 16 -39.19 -13.77 26.41
CA LEU A 16 -37.99 -13.18 25.83
C LEU A 16 -36.82 -13.49 26.78
N GLY A 17 -36.00 -14.48 26.41
CA GLY A 17 -34.66 -14.62 26.97
C GLY A 17 -33.76 -13.53 26.41
N THR A 18 -33.45 -12.52 27.22
CA THR A 18 -32.40 -11.53 26.92
C THR A 18 -31.04 -12.22 26.97
N ALA A 19 -30.50 -12.60 25.82
CA ALA A 19 -29.09 -12.90 25.69
C ALA A 19 -28.33 -11.57 25.85
N GLN A 20 -27.66 -11.43 27.00
CA GLN A 20 -26.70 -10.39 27.31
C GLN A 20 -25.58 -10.44 26.25
N ALA A 21 -25.63 -9.51 25.30
CA ALA A 21 -24.49 -9.21 24.45
C ALA A 21 -23.42 -8.60 25.36
N ALA A 22 -22.34 -9.35 25.59
CA ALA A 22 -21.10 -8.81 26.13
C ALA A 22 -20.66 -7.67 25.21
N GLN A 23 -20.70 -6.44 25.75
CA GLN A 23 -20.01 -5.31 25.16
C GLN A 23 -18.52 -5.66 25.15
N ALA A 24 -17.99 -5.92 23.95
CA ALA A 24 -16.57 -5.83 23.73
C ALA A 24 -16.21 -4.35 23.83
N ASP A 25 -15.37 -4.04 24.81
CA ASP A 25 -14.70 -2.76 24.99
C ASP A 25 -14.22 -2.22 23.63
N ASP A 26 -14.81 -1.09 23.26
CA ASP A 26 -14.28 -0.19 22.26
C ASP A 26 -12.98 0.35 22.85
N THR A 27 -11.86 -0.30 22.50
CA THR A 27 -10.52 0.20 22.83
C THR A 27 -10.33 1.50 22.05
N ASN A 28 -10.81 2.56 22.67
CA ASN A 28 -10.49 3.94 22.42
C ASN A 28 -8.99 4.09 22.72
N LEU A 29 -8.15 3.69 21.75
CA LEU A 29 -6.75 4.06 21.70
C LEU A 29 -6.68 5.56 21.40
N ASP A 30 -6.95 6.33 22.44
CA ASP A 30 -6.75 7.76 22.52
C ASP A 30 -5.24 8.04 22.50
N PHE A 31 -4.69 8.21 21.29
CA PHE A 31 -3.36 8.79 21.11
C PHE A 31 -3.46 10.31 21.17
N SER A 32 -3.85 10.82 22.34
CA SER A 32 -3.70 12.24 22.66
C SER A 32 -2.21 12.54 22.85
N LEU A 33 -1.62 13.15 21.82
CA LEU A 33 -0.30 13.78 21.88
C LEU A 33 -0.37 14.97 22.86
N SER A 34 -0.08 14.71 24.14
CA SER A 34 0.08 15.77 25.14
C SER A 34 1.39 16.52 24.89
N ALA A 35 1.25 17.73 24.37
CA ALA A 35 2.30 18.74 24.30
C ALA A 35 2.61 19.31 25.69
N ASN A 36 3.91 19.45 25.99
CA ASN A 36 4.53 20.43 26.88
C ASN A 36 3.83 20.80 28.20
N GLN A 37 4.42 20.38 29.32
CA GLN A 37 4.49 21.22 30.51
C GLN A 37 5.85 21.08 31.21
N LEU A 38 6.69 22.10 31.00
CA LEU A 38 7.80 22.47 31.86
C LEU A 38 7.23 23.05 33.17
N SER A 39 7.61 22.48 34.31
CA SER A 39 7.69 23.18 35.60
C SER A 39 8.62 22.45 36.56
N SER A 40 9.48 23.26 37.19
CA SER A 40 10.63 22.96 38.06
C SER A 40 10.25 22.53 39.50
N PRO A 41 11.23 22.21 40.39
CA PRO A 41 11.17 21.09 41.33
C PRO A 41 10.62 21.47 42.71
N ALA A 42 10.04 20.48 43.41
CA ALA A 42 9.71 20.59 44.83
C ALA A 42 10.09 19.31 45.59
N VAL A 43 11.09 19.47 46.46
CA VAL A 43 11.19 18.95 47.84
C VAL A 43 10.63 17.54 48.10
N LEU A 44 11.53 16.55 48.16
CA LEU A 44 11.22 15.23 48.74
C LEU A 44 11.44 15.25 50.25
N HIS A 45 10.34 15.08 50.98
CA HIS A 45 10.32 14.71 52.39
C HIS A 45 10.70 13.24 52.59
N HIS A 46 11.50 13.03 53.63
CA HIS A 46 11.78 11.76 54.30
C HIS A 46 10.51 10.95 54.59
N ALA A 47 10.54 9.66 54.25
CA ALA A 47 9.78 8.63 54.95
C ALA A 47 10.56 7.31 54.94
N GLU A 48 10.81 6.80 56.14
CA GLU A 48 11.46 5.53 56.47
C GLU A 48 10.80 4.34 55.78
N GLN A 49 11.63 3.44 55.23
CA GLN A 49 11.26 2.06 54.95
C GLN A 49 12.08 1.11 55.84
N PRO A 50 11.46 0.09 56.44
CA PRO A 50 12.16 -0.87 57.29
C PRO A 50 12.96 -1.89 56.46
N ALA A 51 14.13 -2.23 56.97
CA ALA A 51 15.06 -3.22 56.43
C ALA A 51 14.44 -4.62 56.40
N ILE A 52 14.43 -5.24 55.21
CA ILE A 52 14.24 -6.69 55.05
C ILE A 52 15.57 -7.30 54.61
N ALA A 53 15.94 -8.36 55.32
CA ALA A 53 17.22 -9.02 55.27
C ALA A 53 17.54 -9.67 53.92
N ILE A 54 18.84 -9.63 53.62
CA ILE A 54 19.55 -10.21 52.49
C ILE A 54 19.54 -11.74 52.59
N ALA A 55 19.19 -12.41 51.48
CA ALA A 55 19.62 -13.77 51.20
C ALA A 55 20.37 -13.79 49.85
N PRO A 56 21.54 -14.44 49.74
CA PRO A 56 22.33 -14.46 48.51
C PRO A 56 21.74 -15.43 47.47
N PRO A 57 21.76 -15.10 46.17
CA PRO A 57 21.48 -16.07 45.12
C PRO A 57 22.69 -16.99 44.86
N PRO A 58 22.45 -18.25 44.46
CA PRO A 58 23.51 -19.21 44.18
C PRO A 58 24.23 -18.90 42.86
N GLU A 59 25.54 -19.04 42.94
CA GLU A 59 26.53 -19.11 41.87
C GLU A 59 26.28 -20.36 41.01
N VAL A 60 26.06 -20.17 39.70
CA VAL A 60 26.17 -21.25 38.72
C VAL A 60 26.76 -20.71 37.43
N ALA A 61 27.91 -21.29 37.10
CA ALA A 61 28.63 -21.19 35.85
C ALA A 61 27.79 -21.73 34.67
N ASP A 62 27.92 -21.11 33.49
CA ASP A 62 28.63 -21.76 32.40
C ASP A 62 28.88 -20.80 31.24
N SER A 63 30.15 -20.68 30.87
CA SER A 63 30.64 -19.91 29.74
C SER A 63 30.50 -20.73 28.47
N SER A 64 29.56 -20.37 27.60
CA SER A 64 29.56 -20.85 26.22
C SER A 64 30.17 -19.78 25.31
N GLU A 65 31.50 -19.75 25.26
CA GLU A 65 32.23 -19.03 24.21
C GLU A 65 32.05 -19.77 22.87
N LEU A 66 31.19 -19.24 22.01
CA LEU A 66 31.13 -19.61 20.59
C LEU A 66 32.32 -18.98 19.86
N SER A 67 33.42 -19.73 19.80
CA SER A 67 34.59 -19.42 18.98
C SER A 67 34.35 -19.80 17.52
N PHE A 68 34.09 -18.80 16.67
CA PHE A 68 34.15 -18.98 15.22
C PHE A 68 35.60 -18.84 14.76
N ALA A 69 36.27 -19.98 14.55
CA ALA A 69 37.55 -20.03 13.87
C ALA A 69 37.36 -19.61 12.40
N LEU A 70 37.77 -18.38 12.07
CA LEU A 70 37.95 -17.93 10.69
C LEU A 70 39.16 -18.67 10.09
N ALA A 71 38.90 -19.54 9.12
CA ALA A 71 39.93 -20.08 8.25
C ALA A 71 40.54 -18.94 7.40
N PRO A 72 41.86 -18.84 7.26
CA PRO A 72 42.49 -17.86 6.38
C PRO A 72 42.32 -18.30 4.92
N THR A 73 41.41 -17.65 4.18
CA THR A 73 41.35 -17.78 2.73
C THR A 73 42.52 -17.00 2.14
N THR A 74 43.49 -17.75 1.65
CA THR A 74 44.68 -17.26 0.94
C THR A 74 44.27 -16.42 -0.27
N THR A 75 44.70 -15.15 -0.25
CA THR A 75 44.77 -14.27 -1.40
C THR A 75 45.62 -14.92 -2.50
N THR A 76 44.99 -15.31 -3.60
CA THR A 76 45.69 -15.60 -4.86
C THR A 76 45.38 -14.49 -5.85
N THR A 77 46.31 -13.54 -5.93
CA THR A 77 46.42 -12.57 -6.99
C THR A 77 46.91 -13.30 -8.24
N GLN A 78 46.04 -13.48 -9.24
CA GLN A 78 46.48 -13.73 -10.61
C GLN A 78 46.13 -12.53 -11.46
N ALA A 79 47.19 -11.82 -11.85
CA ALA A 79 47.19 -10.87 -12.93
C ALA A 79 46.91 -11.63 -14.24
N GLN A 80 45.81 -11.30 -14.91
CA GLN A 80 45.60 -11.65 -16.30
C GLN A 80 45.55 -10.39 -17.16
N THR A 81 46.38 -10.49 -18.18
CA THR A 81 46.75 -9.54 -19.21
C THR A 81 45.59 -9.12 -20.12
N SER A 82 45.65 -7.84 -20.45
CA SER A 82 44.95 -7.10 -21.49
C SER A 82 44.71 -7.85 -22.81
N GLN A 83 43.48 -7.79 -23.31
CA GLN A 83 43.17 -7.98 -24.73
C GLN A 83 42.12 -6.94 -25.16
N PRO A 84 42.38 -6.11 -26.19
CA PRO A 84 41.46 -5.07 -26.63
C PRO A 84 40.63 -5.50 -27.86
N ALA A 85 39.31 -5.30 -27.81
CA ALA A 85 38.39 -4.96 -28.92
C ALA A 85 36.93 -5.30 -28.53
N PRO A 86 35.89 -4.74 -29.18
CA PRO A 86 35.79 -3.50 -29.94
C PRO A 86 34.73 -2.53 -29.35
N LYS A 87 34.79 -1.30 -29.84
CA LYS A 87 33.92 -0.17 -29.55
C LYS A 87 32.45 -0.50 -29.91
N ALA A 88 31.65 -0.86 -28.92
CA ALA A 88 30.20 -0.92 -29.04
C ALA A 88 29.60 0.47 -28.80
N GLU A 89 29.01 0.99 -29.86
CA GLU A 89 28.24 2.23 -29.91
C GLU A 89 27.02 2.14 -28.97
N PRO A 90 26.76 3.15 -28.12
CA PRO A 90 25.63 3.08 -27.20
C PRO A 90 24.31 3.21 -27.98
N PRO A 91 23.33 2.32 -27.79
CA PRO A 91 21.99 2.56 -28.27
C PRO A 91 21.42 3.75 -27.49
N ALA A 92 21.45 4.91 -28.14
CA ALA A 92 20.59 6.03 -27.80
C ALA A 92 19.13 5.62 -27.99
N ALA A 93 18.28 6.15 -27.10
CA ALA A 93 16.82 6.22 -27.21
C ALA A 93 16.02 4.91 -27.02
N ALA A 94 15.80 4.53 -25.76
CA ALA A 94 14.55 3.89 -25.32
C ALA A 94 14.32 4.08 -23.81
N SER A 95 14.23 5.33 -23.35
CA SER A 95 13.76 5.64 -21.99
C SER A 95 13.00 6.95 -22.02
N SER A 96 11.83 6.93 -22.65
CA SER A 96 10.90 8.07 -22.67
C SER A 96 9.49 7.57 -22.98
N ILE A 97 8.86 6.86 -22.04
CA ILE A 97 7.40 6.72 -21.96
C ILE A 97 7.01 6.29 -20.54
N VAL A 98 7.25 7.16 -19.56
CA VAL A 98 6.33 7.31 -18.43
C VAL A 98 6.23 8.80 -18.14
N THR A 99 5.67 9.54 -19.09
CA THR A 99 5.18 10.89 -18.78
C THR A 99 4.09 10.70 -17.75
N ALA A 100 4.41 11.00 -16.49
CA ALA A 100 3.48 11.05 -15.39
C ALA A 100 2.34 11.99 -15.78
N ALA A 101 1.24 11.41 -16.24
CA ALA A 101 -0.03 12.10 -16.30
C ALA A 101 -0.35 12.51 -14.87
N GLN A 102 -0.16 13.80 -14.58
CA GLN A 102 -0.68 14.47 -13.40
C GLN A 102 -2.18 14.21 -13.40
N SER A 103 -2.56 13.14 -12.72
CA SER A 103 -3.93 12.67 -12.66
C SER A 103 -4.66 13.64 -11.74
N ALA A 104 -5.82 14.12 -12.18
CA ALA A 104 -6.71 14.93 -11.36
C ALA A 104 -6.89 14.30 -9.97
N PRO A 105 -7.14 15.09 -8.91
CA PRO A 105 -7.32 14.59 -7.56
C PRO A 105 -8.35 13.47 -7.55
N VAL A 106 -7.93 12.27 -7.12
CA VAL A 106 -8.81 11.10 -7.03
C VAL A 106 -9.69 11.25 -5.80
N ASP A 107 -10.99 11.02 -5.93
CA ASP A 107 -11.89 11.05 -4.78
C ASP A 107 -11.52 9.94 -3.78
N ALA A 108 -11.42 10.27 -2.49
CA ALA A 108 -11.01 9.31 -1.44
C ALA A 108 -11.97 8.13 -1.38
N ALA A 109 -13.27 8.38 -1.50
CA ALA A 109 -14.26 7.32 -1.40
C ALA A 109 -14.11 6.32 -2.57
N SER A 110 -13.70 6.80 -3.74
CA SER A 110 -13.47 5.93 -4.90
C SER A 110 -12.32 4.92 -4.67
N LEU A 111 -11.27 5.29 -3.92
CA LEU A 111 -10.14 4.42 -3.62
C LEU A 111 -10.51 3.18 -2.78
N PHE A 112 -11.50 3.33 -1.91
CA PHE A 112 -12.02 2.29 -1.02
C PHE A 112 -13.27 1.58 -1.57
N THR A 113 -13.81 2.03 -2.69
CA THR A 113 -15.00 1.45 -3.31
C THR A 113 -14.74 -0.01 -3.70
N GLY A 114 -15.66 -0.91 -3.36
CA GLY A 114 -15.52 -2.35 -3.57
C GLY A 114 -14.88 -3.12 -2.41
N GLY A 115 -14.58 -2.45 -1.28
CA GLY A 115 -14.14 -3.10 -0.04
C GLY A 115 -12.86 -3.92 -0.24
N ALA A 116 -12.92 -5.23 0.00
CA ALA A 116 -11.79 -6.14 -0.22
C ALA A 116 -11.33 -6.22 -1.70
N ASN A 117 -12.09 -5.70 -2.65
CA ASN A 117 -11.71 -5.61 -4.07
C ASN A 117 -11.38 -4.18 -4.52
N SER A 118 -11.32 -3.23 -3.58
CA SER A 118 -10.97 -1.84 -3.84
C SER A 118 -9.55 -1.67 -4.36
N LEU A 119 -9.27 -0.51 -4.96
CA LEU A 119 -7.91 -0.19 -5.39
C LEU A 119 -6.93 -0.19 -4.22
N VAL A 120 -7.35 0.31 -3.04
CA VAL A 120 -6.53 0.24 -1.82
C VAL A 120 -6.20 -1.20 -1.45
N ALA A 121 -7.19 -2.10 -1.42
CA ALA A 121 -6.95 -3.50 -1.07
C ALA A 121 -6.00 -4.19 -2.06
N LYS A 122 -6.13 -3.89 -3.36
CA LYS A 122 -5.25 -4.43 -4.40
C LYS A 122 -3.82 -3.86 -4.30
N ALA A 123 -3.68 -2.55 -4.16
CA ALA A 123 -2.39 -1.88 -4.14
C ALA A 123 -1.59 -2.19 -2.87
N VAL A 124 -2.21 -2.04 -1.69
CA VAL A 124 -1.55 -2.35 -0.42
C VAL A 124 -1.33 -3.86 -0.29
N GLY A 125 -2.31 -4.69 -0.68
CA GLY A 125 -2.11 -6.15 -0.67
C GLY A 125 -1.01 -6.63 -1.61
N SER A 126 -0.83 -5.98 -2.76
CA SER A 126 0.30 -6.22 -3.65
C SER A 126 1.64 -5.86 -2.98
N ALA A 127 1.70 -4.75 -2.24
CA ALA A 127 2.90 -4.34 -1.48
C ALA A 127 3.22 -5.25 -0.30
N GLU A 128 2.20 -5.79 0.38
CA GLU A 128 2.33 -6.82 1.43
C GLU A 128 2.72 -8.20 0.86
N GLY A 129 2.46 -8.46 -0.43
CA GLY A 129 2.64 -9.77 -1.05
C GLY A 129 1.48 -10.75 -0.80
N THR A 130 0.39 -10.28 -0.20
CA THR A 130 -0.85 -11.06 0.04
C THR A 130 -1.75 -11.07 -1.20
N ARG A 131 -1.49 -10.21 -2.18
CA ARG A 131 -2.21 -10.16 -3.46
C ARG A 131 -1.28 -10.00 -4.66
N THR A 132 -1.77 -10.40 -5.83
CA THR A 132 -1.20 -10.00 -7.11
C THR A 132 -1.56 -8.54 -7.41
N PRO A 133 -0.84 -7.85 -8.31
CA PRO A 133 -1.23 -6.51 -8.75
C PRO A 133 -2.64 -6.42 -9.36
N ALA A 134 -3.16 -7.53 -9.93
CA ALA A 134 -4.51 -7.60 -10.46
C ALA A 134 -5.59 -7.70 -9.36
N GLY A 135 -5.19 -8.13 -8.16
CA GLY A 135 -6.03 -8.26 -6.98
C GLY A 135 -6.30 -9.69 -6.54
N ASP A 136 -5.74 -10.69 -7.22
CA ASP A 136 -5.90 -12.10 -6.85
C ASP A 136 -5.20 -12.37 -5.52
N ARG A 137 -5.79 -13.22 -4.69
CA ARG A 137 -5.26 -13.58 -3.36
C ARG A 137 -4.10 -14.56 -3.51
N THR A 138 -3.00 -14.34 -2.80
CA THR A 138 -1.90 -15.32 -2.69
C THR A 138 -2.12 -16.26 -1.50
N SER A 139 -1.24 -17.24 -1.29
CA SER A 139 -1.31 -18.09 -0.09
C SER A 139 -1.21 -17.27 1.20
N ALA A 140 -0.39 -16.21 1.21
CA ALA A 140 -0.19 -15.33 2.37
C ALA A 140 -1.46 -14.58 2.80
N TYR A 141 -2.43 -14.37 1.89
CA TYR A 141 -3.74 -13.81 2.21
C TYR A 141 -4.49 -14.63 3.27
N TYR A 142 -4.39 -15.95 3.17
CA TYR A 142 -5.11 -16.88 4.03
C TYR A 142 -4.44 -17.11 5.37
N GLY A 143 -3.25 -16.54 5.57
CA GLY A 143 -2.46 -16.80 6.75
C GLY A 143 -0.97 -16.85 6.50
N HIS A 144 -0.19 -16.14 7.31
CA HIS A 144 1.24 -16.37 7.43
C HIS A 144 1.75 -15.93 8.81
N VAL A 145 2.86 -16.51 9.25
CA VAL A 145 3.57 -16.07 10.46
C VAL A 145 4.57 -15.00 10.05
N ASP A 146 4.55 -13.86 10.73
CA ASP A 146 5.56 -12.83 10.58
C ASP A 146 6.89 -13.31 11.22
N PRO A 147 7.99 -13.41 10.45
CA PRO A 147 9.26 -13.89 10.99
C PRO A 147 9.86 -12.94 12.04
N GLY A 148 9.45 -11.66 12.08
CA GLY A 148 9.98 -10.66 12.99
C GLY A 148 9.41 -10.73 14.41
N ASN A 149 8.15 -11.14 14.57
CA ASN A 149 7.48 -11.19 15.89
C ASN A 149 6.73 -12.49 16.18
N GLY A 150 6.67 -13.43 15.23
CA GLY A 150 5.97 -14.71 15.36
C GLY A 150 4.44 -14.61 15.35
N VAL A 151 3.87 -13.44 15.05
CA VAL A 151 2.41 -13.22 15.05
C VAL A 151 1.79 -13.72 13.76
N TRP A 152 0.57 -14.27 13.88
CA TRP A 152 -0.22 -14.72 12.74
C TRP A 152 -0.94 -13.55 12.06
N ASN A 153 -0.73 -13.42 10.76
CA ASN A 153 -1.26 -12.37 9.90
C ASN A 153 -2.37 -12.90 9.01
N LEU A 154 -3.42 -12.11 8.77
CA LEU A 154 -4.55 -12.46 7.89
C LEU A 154 -4.94 -11.34 6.93
N GLY A 155 -5.50 -11.72 5.79
CA GLY A 155 -6.10 -10.80 4.83
C GLY A 155 -5.10 -10.09 3.93
N SER A 156 -5.60 -9.10 3.20
CA SER A 156 -4.84 -8.31 2.23
C SER A 156 -3.77 -7.46 2.91
N PHE A 157 -4.01 -7.07 4.16
CA PHE A 157 -3.19 -6.08 4.85
C PHE A 157 -2.29 -6.68 5.93
N SER A 158 -2.15 -8.02 5.95
CA SER A 158 -1.38 -8.74 6.97
C SER A 158 -1.83 -8.39 8.40
N TYR A 159 -3.15 -8.37 8.64
CA TYR A 159 -3.74 -7.90 9.88
C TYR A 159 -3.42 -8.82 11.07
N GLN A 160 -2.97 -8.23 12.19
CA GLN A 160 -2.49 -8.94 13.39
C GLN A 160 -3.44 -8.86 14.61
N HIS A 161 -4.45 -8.00 14.60
CA HIS A 161 -5.19 -7.63 15.83
C HIS A 161 -6.48 -8.46 16.03
N GLY A 162 -6.40 -9.78 15.83
CA GLY A 162 -7.52 -10.69 16.07
C GLY A 162 -8.65 -10.55 15.05
N ALA A 163 -8.64 -11.41 14.03
CA ALA A 163 -9.74 -11.61 13.09
C ALA A 163 -10.01 -13.10 12.94
N ARG A 164 -11.28 -13.48 12.74
CA ARG A 164 -11.66 -14.89 12.59
C ARG A 164 -11.55 -15.39 11.14
N SER A 165 -11.41 -14.47 10.19
CA SER A 165 -11.21 -14.76 8.77
C SER A 165 -10.40 -13.64 8.08
N PRO A 166 -9.78 -13.92 6.92
CA PRO A 166 -9.18 -12.90 6.06
C PRO A 166 -10.15 -11.75 5.69
N GLU A 167 -11.42 -12.05 5.46
CA GLU A 167 -12.44 -11.06 5.13
C GLU A 167 -12.76 -10.13 6.33
N GLU A 168 -12.85 -10.66 7.54
CA GLU A 168 -13.02 -9.85 8.76
C GLU A 168 -11.78 -8.97 8.99
N ALA A 169 -10.58 -9.50 8.76
CA ALA A 169 -9.34 -8.74 8.79
C ALA A 169 -9.34 -7.57 7.79
N ASP A 170 -9.72 -7.85 6.54
CA ASP A 170 -9.84 -6.83 5.49
C ASP A 170 -10.82 -5.72 5.88
N GLU A 171 -12.00 -6.06 6.40
CA GLU A 171 -13.01 -5.08 6.80
C GLU A 171 -12.49 -4.15 7.91
N LYS A 172 -11.93 -4.74 8.99
CA LYS A 172 -11.37 -3.97 10.10
C LYS A 172 -10.26 -3.03 9.65
N GLN A 173 -9.35 -3.54 8.82
CA GLN A 173 -8.21 -2.77 8.37
C GLN A 173 -8.58 -1.69 7.35
N LEU A 174 -9.51 -1.95 6.43
CA LEU A 174 -10.04 -0.93 5.52
C LEU A 174 -10.70 0.21 6.27
N LYS A 175 -11.48 -0.08 7.33
CA LYS A 175 -12.08 0.94 8.19
C LYS A 175 -11.02 1.81 8.87
N ARG A 176 -9.92 1.20 9.33
CA ARG A 176 -8.78 1.93 9.92
C ARG A 176 -8.07 2.80 8.88
N LEU A 177 -7.70 2.23 7.74
CA LEU A 177 -7.00 2.93 6.67
C LEU A 177 -7.83 4.08 6.09
N ALA A 178 -9.15 3.94 6.00
CA ALA A 178 -10.02 5.03 5.58
C ALA A 178 -9.96 6.24 6.53
N LYS A 179 -9.86 6.00 7.85
CA LYS A 179 -9.65 7.08 8.84
C LYS A 179 -8.28 7.72 8.67
N GLN A 180 -7.22 6.90 8.55
CA GLN A 180 -5.85 7.39 8.40
C GLN A 180 -5.66 8.17 7.08
N THR A 181 -6.33 7.76 6.00
CA THR A 181 -6.32 8.48 4.71
C THR A 181 -6.88 9.89 4.85
N LYS A 182 -7.93 10.08 5.67
CA LYS A 182 -8.45 11.42 5.95
C LYS A 182 -7.40 12.29 6.65
N MET A 183 -6.65 11.72 7.61
CA MET A 183 -5.58 12.43 8.30
C MET A 183 -4.44 12.81 7.34
N VAL A 184 -3.99 11.87 6.50
CA VAL A 184 -2.98 12.12 5.45
C VAL A 184 -3.40 13.27 4.55
N ARG A 185 -4.65 13.26 4.06
CA ARG A 185 -5.18 14.35 3.21
C ARG A 185 -5.25 15.68 3.95
N GLN A 186 -5.64 15.69 5.22
CA GLN A 186 -5.66 16.89 6.05
C GLN A 186 -4.25 17.48 6.21
N GLN A 187 -3.25 16.63 6.47
CA GLN A 187 -1.84 17.04 6.56
C GLN A 187 -1.34 17.61 5.23
N ALA A 188 -1.66 16.97 4.11
CA ALA A 188 -1.27 17.44 2.78
C ALA A 188 -1.93 18.79 2.46
N ALA A 189 -3.24 18.91 2.72
CA ALA A 189 -4.00 20.14 2.50
C ALA A 189 -3.49 21.30 3.37
N ALA A 190 -3.11 21.04 4.63
CA ALA A 190 -2.52 22.04 5.50
C ALA A 190 -1.19 22.62 4.97
N LYS A 191 -0.52 21.89 4.08
CA LYS A 191 0.70 22.31 3.37
C LYS A 191 0.45 22.81 1.95
N GLY A 192 -0.82 22.97 1.56
CA GLY A 192 -1.20 23.37 0.20
C GLY A 192 -0.86 22.33 -0.86
N MET A 193 -0.68 21.07 -0.47
CA MET A 193 -0.38 19.97 -1.39
C MET A 193 -1.65 19.23 -1.80
N GLN A 194 -1.73 18.90 -3.08
CA GLN A 194 -2.70 17.96 -3.61
C GLN A 194 -1.96 16.70 -4.02
N LEU A 195 -2.27 15.59 -3.37
CA LEU A 195 -1.60 14.32 -3.62
C LEU A 195 -2.04 13.73 -4.95
N THR A 196 -1.09 13.24 -5.71
CA THR A 196 -1.35 12.32 -6.83
C THR A 196 -1.83 10.97 -6.31
N LEU A 197 -2.43 10.17 -7.20
CA LEU A 197 -2.84 8.80 -6.87
C LEU A 197 -1.68 7.94 -6.32
N GLU A 198 -0.48 8.06 -6.92
CA GLU A 198 0.71 7.33 -6.46
C GLU A 198 1.13 7.76 -5.06
N GLU A 199 1.21 9.07 -4.81
CA GLU A 199 1.58 9.60 -3.49
C GLU A 199 0.59 9.20 -2.41
N GLU A 200 -0.71 9.22 -2.72
CA GLU A 200 -1.76 8.85 -1.78
C GLU A 200 -1.75 7.36 -1.45
N LEU A 201 -1.69 6.47 -2.45
CA LEU A 201 -1.65 5.02 -2.19
C LEU A 201 -0.38 4.61 -1.43
N ASN A 202 0.74 5.29 -1.68
CA ASN A 202 1.96 5.08 -0.91
C ASN A 202 1.83 5.59 0.53
N ALA A 203 1.15 6.71 0.77
CA ALA A 203 0.85 7.17 2.13
C ALA A 203 -0.03 6.16 2.88
N ILE A 204 -1.05 5.59 2.21
CA ILE A 204 -1.96 4.60 2.78
C ILE A 204 -1.21 3.31 3.13
N ASP A 205 -0.37 2.82 2.21
CA ASP A 205 0.47 1.65 2.46
C ASP A 205 1.45 1.89 3.61
N LEU A 206 2.12 3.04 3.67
CA LEU A 206 3.01 3.35 4.79
C LEU A 206 2.24 3.47 6.11
N ALA A 207 0.99 3.98 6.10
CA ALA A 207 0.13 3.99 7.28
C ALA A 207 -0.30 2.58 7.73
N ASN A 208 -0.32 1.61 6.80
CA ASN A 208 -0.49 0.18 7.10
C ASN A 208 0.77 -0.39 7.76
N GLN A 209 1.93 -0.15 7.14
CA GLN A 209 3.22 -0.72 7.53
C GLN A 209 3.75 -0.13 8.85
N ALA A 210 3.75 1.20 8.96
CA ALA A 210 4.36 1.95 10.05
C ALA A 210 3.57 3.26 10.30
N PRO A 211 2.46 3.20 11.07
CA PRO A 211 1.56 4.35 11.27
C PRO A 211 2.27 5.65 11.71
N LEU A 212 3.29 5.57 12.56
CA LEU A 212 4.05 6.75 13.01
C LEU A 212 4.86 7.38 11.87
N ALA A 213 5.51 6.56 11.04
CA ALA A 213 6.26 7.03 9.87
C ALA A 213 5.35 7.73 8.83
N ALA A 214 4.08 7.33 8.77
CA ALA A 214 3.11 7.97 7.88
C ALA A 214 2.48 9.23 8.47
N LEU A 215 2.05 9.19 9.74
CA LEU A 215 1.10 10.15 10.32
C LEU A 215 1.69 11.09 11.37
N ASP A 216 2.86 10.79 11.95
CA ASP A 216 3.43 11.64 13.00
C ASP A 216 4.15 12.87 12.42
N ARG A 217 4.60 13.78 13.28
CA ARG A 217 5.51 14.88 12.90
C ARG A 217 6.81 14.29 12.36
N GLY A 218 7.29 14.84 11.23
CA GLY A 218 8.39 14.24 10.48
C GLY A 218 7.97 12.97 9.72
N GLY A 219 6.66 12.77 9.54
CA GLY A 219 6.12 11.66 8.78
C GLY A 219 6.13 11.90 7.27
N TYR A 220 5.44 11.03 6.53
CA TYR A 220 5.49 10.99 5.07
C TYR A 220 5.14 12.30 4.39
N ILE A 221 4.10 12.98 4.85
CA ILE A 221 3.65 14.23 4.24
C ILE A 221 4.67 15.36 4.45
N ASP A 222 5.37 15.40 5.59
CA ASP A 222 6.45 16.37 5.82
C ASP A 222 7.63 16.13 4.86
N TRP A 223 8.02 14.87 4.67
CA TRP A 223 9.11 14.53 3.77
C TRP A 223 8.72 14.64 2.29
N LEU A 224 7.47 14.39 1.93
CA LEU A 224 7.00 14.59 0.56
C LEU A 224 7.04 16.07 0.19
N GLU A 225 6.62 16.95 1.10
CA GLU A 225 6.77 18.40 0.93
C GLU A 225 8.24 18.81 0.74
N ALA A 226 9.15 18.27 1.56
CA ALA A 226 10.58 18.52 1.43
C ALA A 226 11.14 18.03 0.09
N ALA A 227 10.77 16.82 -0.34
CA ALA A 227 11.12 16.27 -1.64
C ALA A 227 10.64 17.20 -2.77
N HIS A 228 9.41 17.68 -2.67
CA HIS A 228 8.85 18.59 -3.67
C HIS A 228 9.59 19.93 -3.73
N LYS A 229 9.98 20.49 -2.59
CA LYS A 229 10.80 21.72 -2.51
C LYS A 229 12.20 21.52 -3.08
N MET A 230 12.73 20.30 -3.06
CA MET A 230 13.99 19.93 -3.71
C MET A 230 13.85 19.68 -5.21
N GLY A 231 12.65 19.80 -5.78
CA GLY A 231 12.39 19.56 -7.20
C GLY A 231 12.15 18.09 -7.55
N LEU A 232 12.15 17.18 -6.57
CA LEU A 232 11.80 15.78 -6.80
C LEU A 232 10.30 15.67 -7.14
N ARG A 233 9.95 14.75 -8.04
CA ARG A 233 8.57 14.53 -8.51
C ARG A 233 8.30 13.04 -8.71
N GLY A 234 7.01 12.69 -8.79
CA GLY A 234 6.55 11.33 -9.09
C GLY A 234 7.18 10.28 -8.18
N SER A 235 7.54 9.14 -8.77
CA SER A 235 8.07 7.99 -8.02
C SER A 235 9.34 8.30 -7.23
N GLU A 236 10.19 9.20 -7.69
CA GLU A 236 11.41 9.59 -6.97
C GLU A 236 11.09 10.33 -5.67
N ALA A 237 10.16 11.30 -5.71
CA ALA A 237 9.71 12.01 -4.52
C ALA A 237 9.06 11.07 -3.50
N VAL A 238 8.24 10.13 -3.99
CA VAL A 238 7.58 9.11 -3.16
C VAL A 238 8.62 8.23 -2.47
N LEU A 239 9.58 7.65 -3.20
CA LEU A 239 10.59 6.77 -2.61
C LEU A 239 11.42 7.51 -1.55
N TRP A 240 11.84 8.74 -1.88
CA TRP A 240 12.62 9.57 -0.99
C TRP A 240 11.85 9.87 0.31
N ALA A 241 10.58 10.27 0.18
CA ALA A 241 9.74 10.57 1.33
C ALA A 241 9.47 9.35 2.19
N ARG A 242 9.07 8.22 1.58
CA ARG A 242 8.84 6.95 2.29
C ARG A 242 10.07 6.48 3.08
N THR A 243 11.26 6.60 2.48
CA THR A 243 12.51 6.24 3.14
C THR A 243 12.76 7.16 4.34
N ARG A 244 12.70 8.48 4.11
CA ARG A 244 13.00 9.50 5.13
C ARG A 244 12.01 9.52 6.30
N SER A 245 10.77 9.07 6.10
CA SER A 245 9.77 8.89 7.16
C SER A 245 10.19 8.01 8.33
N PHE A 246 11.21 7.16 8.15
CA PHE A 246 11.76 6.36 9.23
C PHE A 246 12.83 7.10 10.04
N LEU A 247 13.16 8.36 9.73
CA LEU A 247 14.02 9.17 10.59
C LEU A 247 13.23 9.63 11.81
N ASN A 248 13.76 9.35 13.00
CA ASN A 248 13.24 9.94 14.22
C ASN A 248 13.52 11.46 14.21
N PRO A 249 12.48 12.32 14.27
CA PRO A 249 12.64 13.77 14.14
C PRO A 249 13.37 14.40 15.33
N ASN A 250 13.49 13.70 16.46
CA ASN A 250 14.17 14.19 17.66
C ASN A 250 15.64 13.83 17.69
N THR A 251 16.02 12.67 17.15
CA THR A 251 17.40 12.14 17.23
C THR A 251 18.14 12.16 15.90
N GLY A 252 17.42 12.27 14.77
CA GLY A 252 17.99 12.16 13.43
C GLY A 252 18.45 10.75 13.06
N GLN A 253 18.13 9.74 13.87
CA GLN A 253 18.50 8.34 13.65
C GLN A 253 17.39 7.59 12.92
N TRP A 254 17.79 6.57 12.14
CA TRP A 254 16.85 5.65 11.50
C TRP A 254 16.15 4.78 12.56
N ASN A 255 14.82 4.69 12.46
CA ASN A 255 13.94 3.94 13.35
C ASN A 255 13.01 3.02 12.54
N ALA A 256 13.58 1.91 12.09
CA ALA A 256 12.91 0.83 11.39
C ALA A 256 13.55 -0.51 11.82
N PRO A 257 13.28 -1.01 13.05
CA PRO A 257 14.00 -2.16 13.61
C PRO A 257 13.83 -3.42 12.77
N GLY A 258 12.62 -3.68 12.26
CA GLY A 258 12.35 -4.80 11.34
C GLY A 258 13.05 -4.69 9.98
N LEU A 259 13.61 -3.52 9.66
CA LEU A 259 14.41 -3.26 8.47
C LEU A 259 15.88 -2.99 8.83
N GLY A 260 16.33 -3.22 10.07
CA GLY A 260 17.74 -3.08 10.45
C GLY A 260 18.26 -1.64 10.60
N ASN A 261 17.38 -0.64 10.81
CA ASN A 261 17.75 0.74 11.18
C ASN A 261 18.84 1.39 10.31
N ASN A 262 18.86 1.13 9.00
CA ASN A 262 19.81 1.75 8.09
C ASN A 262 19.14 2.12 6.77
N VAL A 263 19.68 3.16 6.11
CA VAL A 263 19.06 3.72 4.91
C VAL A 263 18.96 2.71 3.76
N TYR A 264 19.93 1.80 3.61
CA TYR A 264 20.01 0.91 2.46
C TYR A 264 18.90 -0.14 2.46
N SER A 265 18.69 -0.82 3.59
CA SER A 265 17.62 -1.82 3.72
C SER A 265 16.24 -1.17 3.77
N ILE A 266 16.12 0.01 4.39
CA ILE A 266 14.87 0.79 4.38
C ILE A 266 14.52 1.16 2.93
N SER A 267 15.44 1.80 2.19
CA SER A 267 15.14 2.24 0.83
C SER A 267 14.81 1.06 -0.10
N SER A 268 15.51 -0.08 0.03
CA SER A 268 15.23 -1.27 -0.75
C SER A 268 13.83 -1.87 -0.47
N ASP A 269 13.40 -1.93 0.79
CA ASP A 269 12.05 -2.40 1.14
C ASP A 269 10.96 -1.43 0.64
N GLN A 270 11.18 -0.13 0.82
CA GLN A 270 10.25 0.90 0.39
C GLN A 270 10.11 0.95 -1.14
N GLU A 271 11.22 0.78 -1.87
CA GLU A 271 11.20 0.65 -3.33
C GLU A 271 10.40 -0.57 -3.78
N ARG A 272 10.60 -1.75 -3.16
CA ARG A 272 9.83 -2.96 -3.47
C ARG A 272 8.33 -2.72 -3.32
N ARG A 273 7.91 -2.13 -2.21
CA ARG A 273 6.49 -1.82 -1.93
C ARG A 273 5.93 -0.81 -2.93
N GLN A 274 6.65 0.27 -3.21
CA GLN A 274 6.23 1.26 -4.17
C GLN A 274 6.07 0.67 -5.58
N GLN A 275 7.00 -0.17 -6.03
CA GLN A 275 6.89 -0.84 -7.34
C GLN A 275 5.65 -1.76 -7.41
N ALA A 276 5.32 -2.44 -6.31
CA ALA A 276 4.12 -3.27 -6.23
C ALA A 276 2.83 -2.44 -6.32
N ILE A 277 2.79 -1.26 -5.70
CA ILE A 277 1.70 -0.28 -5.80
C ILE A 277 1.58 0.25 -7.23
N ALA A 278 2.71 0.66 -7.84
CA ALA A 278 2.73 1.19 -9.21
C ALA A 278 2.17 0.17 -10.22
N LYS A 279 2.51 -1.11 -10.07
CA LYS A 279 1.94 -2.20 -10.89
C LYS A 279 0.42 -2.32 -10.72
N ALA A 280 -0.09 -2.20 -9.49
CA ALA A 280 -1.53 -2.27 -9.23
C ALA A 280 -2.27 -1.05 -9.83
N ILE A 281 -1.70 0.15 -9.73
CA ILE A 281 -2.23 1.36 -10.37
C ILE A 281 -2.30 1.19 -11.89
N ALA A 282 -1.21 0.73 -12.51
CA ALA A 282 -1.15 0.54 -13.95
C ALA A 282 -2.21 -0.44 -14.46
N LEU A 283 -2.40 -1.58 -13.79
CA LEU A 283 -3.44 -2.54 -14.16
C LEU A 283 -4.86 -1.99 -13.95
N HIS A 284 -5.08 -1.25 -12.87
CA HIS A 284 -6.36 -0.59 -12.63
C HIS A 284 -6.72 0.38 -13.75
N GLN A 285 -5.78 1.25 -14.15
CA GLN A 285 -5.98 2.21 -15.24
C GLN A 285 -6.27 1.50 -16.57
N GLN A 286 -5.56 0.42 -16.89
CA GLN A 286 -5.83 -0.40 -18.08
C GLN A 286 -7.24 -1.01 -18.06
N GLN A 287 -7.71 -1.48 -16.90
CA GLN A 287 -9.06 -2.02 -16.75
C GLN A 287 -10.14 -0.95 -17.00
N PHE A 288 -9.96 0.25 -16.47
CA PHE A 288 -10.87 1.38 -16.71
C PHE A 288 -10.92 1.78 -18.18
N GLN A 289 -9.76 1.90 -18.84
CA GLN A 289 -9.70 2.23 -20.28
C GLN A 289 -10.39 1.16 -21.15
N ARG A 290 -10.24 -0.13 -20.81
CA ARG A 290 -10.93 -1.23 -21.49
C ARG A 290 -12.44 -1.17 -21.29
N ALA A 291 -12.90 -0.85 -20.08
CA ALA A 291 -14.32 -0.70 -19.79
C ALA A 291 -14.94 0.48 -20.56
N GLU A 292 -14.26 1.63 -20.63
CA GLU A 292 -14.72 2.80 -21.39
C GLU A 292 -14.78 2.54 -22.90
N THR A 293 -13.77 1.87 -23.45
CA THR A 293 -13.75 1.50 -24.88
C THR A 293 -14.81 0.46 -25.23
N ALA A 294 -15.08 -0.51 -24.34
CA ALA A 294 -16.15 -1.49 -24.53
C ALA A 294 -17.57 -0.89 -24.37
N ALA A 295 -17.73 0.15 -23.55
CA ALA A 295 -19.01 0.82 -23.31
C ALA A 295 -19.40 1.82 -24.40
N THR A 296 -18.48 2.21 -25.29
CA THR A 296 -18.78 3.11 -26.41
C THR A 296 -19.29 2.29 -27.60
N PRO A 297 -20.59 2.34 -27.96
CA PRO A 297 -21.09 1.60 -29.11
C PRO A 297 -20.38 2.06 -30.39
N PRO A 298 -20.06 1.16 -31.33
CA PRO A 298 -19.45 1.54 -32.60
C PRO A 298 -20.36 2.55 -33.29
N LYS A 299 -19.81 3.74 -33.57
CA LYS A 299 -20.47 4.76 -34.38
C LYS A 299 -20.94 4.09 -35.67
N PRO A 300 -22.23 4.20 -36.07
CA PRO A 300 -22.72 3.53 -37.26
C PRO A 300 -21.84 3.93 -38.43
N ALA A 301 -21.19 2.94 -39.04
CA ALA A 301 -20.41 3.13 -40.24
C ALA A 301 -21.30 3.88 -41.22
N LYS A 302 -20.82 5.03 -41.68
CA LYS A 302 -21.48 5.79 -42.74
C LYS A 302 -21.63 4.82 -43.90
N THR A 303 -22.84 4.34 -44.14
CA THR A 303 -23.17 3.55 -45.32
C THR A 303 -22.77 4.40 -46.51
N VAL A 304 -21.63 4.08 -47.11
CA VAL A 304 -21.24 4.66 -48.39
C VAL A 304 -22.29 4.12 -49.35
N ALA A 305 -23.24 4.98 -49.70
CA ALA A 305 -24.24 4.66 -50.72
C ALA A 305 -23.47 4.13 -51.93
N ALA A 306 -23.79 2.89 -52.31
CA ALA A 306 -23.23 2.28 -53.50
C ALA A 306 -23.42 3.25 -54.66
N ALA A 307 -22.32 3.68 -55.27
CA ALA A 307 -22.36 4.39 -56.53
C ALA A 307 -23.15 3.52 -57.53
N PRO A 308 -24.06 4.10 -58.33
CA PRO A 308 -24.73 3.35 -59.38
C PRO A 308 -23.69 2.73 -60.32
N PRO A 309 -23.92 1.52 -60.84
CA PRO A 309 -23.01 0.90 -61.80
C PRO A 309 -22.84 1.82 -63.02
N PRO A 310 -21.62 1.92 -63.59
CA PRO A 310 -21.40 2.70 -64.80
C PRO A 310 -22.30 2.18 -65.92
N THR A 311 -22.87 3.10 -66.68
CA THR A 311 -23.70 2.75 -67.84
C THR A 311 -22.83 2.10 -68.93
N PRO A 312 -23.37 1.16 -69.75
CA PRO A 312 -22.62 0.47 -70.79
C PRO A 312 -21.96 1.37 -71.84
N GLU A 313 -22.32 2.65 -71.90
CA GLU A 313 -21.80 3.62 -72.87
C GLU A 313 -20.41 4.17 -72.48
N GLU A 314 -20.01 4.08 -71.21
CA GLU A 314 -18.73 4.61 -70.73
C GLU A 314 -17.54 3.63 -70.93
N VAL A 315 -17.81 2.37 -71.26
CA VAL A 315 -16.79 1.33 -71.47
C VAL A 315 -16.21 1.34 -72.89
N ALA A 316 -16.92 1.94 -73.85
CA ALA A 316 -16.53 1.89 -75.27
C ALA A 316 -15.38 2.86 -75.65
N THR A 317 -15.15 3.91 -74.87
CA THR A 317 -14.13 4.92 -75.21
C THR A 317 -12.73 4.58 -74.67
N GLN A 318 -12.62 3.58 -73.78
CA GLN A 318 -11.36 3.30 -73.08
C GLN A 318 -10.54 2.14 -73.71
N ILE A 319 -11.06 1.49 -74.76
CA ILE A 319 -10.38 0.35 -75.42
C ILE A 319 -9.70 0.74 -76.76
N ILE A 320 -9.92 1.96 -77.29
CA ILE A 320 -9.44 2.34 -78.66
C ILE A 320 -8.29 3.36 -78.64
N PHE A 321 -7.46 3.41 -77.58
CA PHE A 321 -6.28 4.30 -77.56
C PHE A 321 -5.00 3.69 -76.98
N GLN A 322 -4.91 2.35 -76.88
CA GLN A 322 -3.70 1.67 -76.37
C GLN A 322 -2.76 1.10 -77.44
N ASP A 323 -3.08 1.21 -78.74
CA ASP A 323 -2.31 0.51 -79.79
C ASP A 323 -1.80 1.41 -80.93
N LEU A 324 -1.29 2.60 -80.63
CA LEU A 324 -0.42 3.33 -81.57
C LEU A 324 0.61 4.20 -80.83
N ASN A 325 1.77 3.61 -80.50
CA ASN A 325 3.02 4.37 -80.38
C ASN A 325 4.25 3.44 -80.56
N PRO A 326 4.97 3.49 -81.69
CA PRO A 326 6.40 3.15 -81.75
C PRO A 326 7.29 4.30 -81.23
#